data_AF-A0A6A6LUQ3-F1
#
_entry.id   AF-A0A6A6LUQ3-F1
#
_cell.length_a   1.000
_cell.length_b   1.000
_cell.length_c   1.000
_cell.angle_alpha   90.00
_cell.angle_beta   90.00
_cell.angle_gamma   90.00
#
_symmetry.space_group_name_H-M   'P 1'
#
loop_
_entity.id
_entity.type
_entity.pdbx_description
1 polymer ?
#
loop_
_entity_poly.entity_id
_entity_poly.type
_entity_poly.pdbx_seq_one_letter_code
_entity_poly.pdbx_strand_id
1 'polypeptide(L)'
;MENDPLRQQIASVKQSLLNEGTLDSNFFHLEQLQGPNNPNSLELLASLFLRDSVNNIIKIERKINSSPVDFSSIERLIQELRAKSSRIGAPRVSDKLYAVWNNCNEDTVESFKASLQELKLEIETLSLKLATYFAGTVDSHFFRVEQRQSPDDQDVLEKAISLLYTDSMNITNNIEQQLENDSVDFTAIMRLVKQLREKCGRLGAQKVMEKAIALLGNCSECHVERSKASLQMLKLEIETLKAKLDPYFQLVRQARLANEVGAGPPQ
;
A
#
# COMPACT_ATOMS: atom_id res chain seq x y z
N MET A 1 9.80 12.19 32.15
CA MET A 1 10.27 12.58 30.80
C MET A 1 11.00 11.39 30.23
N GLU A 2 10.25 10.47 29.60
CA GLU A 2 10.79 9.22 29.07
C GLU A 2 11.07 9.42 27.58
N ASN A 3 12.35 9.49 27.24
CA ASN A 3 12.84 9.60 25.88
C ASN A 3 12.82 8.19 25.28
N ASP A 4 11.67 7.81 24.72
CA ASP A 4 11.42 6.48 24.16
C ASP A 4 12.43 6.17 23.02
N PRO A 5 13.26 5.11 23.12
CA PRO A 5 14.26 4.76 22.11
C PRO A 5 13.66 4.58 20.71
N LEU A 6 12.38 4.21 20.60
CA LEU A 6 11.68 4.12 19.32
C LEU A 6 11.48 5.50 18.67
N ARG A 7 11.17 6.54 19.46
CA ARG A 7 11.04 7.91 18.97
C ARG A 7 12.36 8.48 18.48
N GLN A 8 13.46 8.15 19.16
CA GLN A 8 14.81 8.53 18.73
C GLN A 8 15.21 7.83 17.42
N GLN A 9 14.87 6.55 17.29
CA GLN A 9 15.11 5.80 16.05
C GLN A 9 14.33 6.38 14.87
N ILE A 10 13.03 6.68 15.06
CA ILE A 10 12.19 7.33 14.04
C ILE A 10 12.78 8.70 13.65
N ALA A 11 13.18 9.53 14.63
CA ALA A 11 13.79 10.83 14.35
C ALA A 11 15.11 10.71 13.57
N SER A 12 15.94 9.71 13.87
CA SER A 12 17.18 9.43 13.14
C SER A 12 16.90 9.06 11.68
N VAL A 13 15.91 8.21 11.43
CA VAL A 13 15.50 7.83 10.06
C VAL A 13 14.97 9.05 9.30
N LYS A 14 14.13 9.91 9.92
CA LYS A 14 13.66 11.16 9.30
C LYS A 14 14.83 12.04 8.84
N GLN A 15 15.81 12.23 9.72
CA GLN A 15 16.96 13.08 9.43
C GLN A 15 17.83 12.50 8.31
N SER A 16 18.02 11.17 8.27
CA SER A 16 18.73 10.51 7.17
C SER A 16 18.01 10.70 5.82
N LEU A 17 16.69 10.54 5.77
CA LEU A 17 15.90 10.73 4.54
C LEU A 17 15.99 12.16 4.00
N LEU A 18 16.00 13.16 4.88
CA LEU A 18 16.21 14.57 4.54
C LEU A 18 17.62 14.84 4.03
N ASN A 19 18.63 14.40 4.78
CA ASN A 19 20.04 14.65 4.46
C ASN A 19 20.46 14.00 3.13
N GLU A 20 19.90 12.83 2.83
CA GLU A 20 20.13 12.10 1.58
C GLU A 20 19.31 12.65 0.40
N GLY A 21 18.44 13.64 0.65
CA GLY A 21 17.52 14.21 -0.35
C GLY A 21 16.51 13.21 -0.89
N THR A 22 16.25 12.11 -0.18
CA THR A 22 15.26 11.11 -0.60
C THR A 22 13.85 11.68 -0.46
N LEU A 23 13.61 12.36 0.66
CA LEU A 23 12.38 13.06 0.95
C LEU A 23 12.71 14.50 1.36
N ASP A 24 11.86 15.45 1.00
CA ASP A 24 11.99 16.84 1.40
C ASP A 24 11.04 17.22 2.56
N SER A 25 11.04 18.50 2.93
CA SER A 25 10.16 19.03 3.97
C SER A 25 8.67 18.90 3.67
N ASN A 26 8.25 18.80 2.40
CA ASN A 26 6.85 18.63 2.04
C ASN A 26 6.33 17.28 2.52
N PHE A 27 7.12 16.21 2.44
CA PHE A 27 6.72 14.90 2.96
C PHE A 27 6.44 14.93 4.47
N PHE A 28 7.29 15.63 5.23
CA PHE A 28 7.10 15.76 6.69
C PHE A 28 6.01 16.76 7.05
N HIS A 29 5.72 17.74 6.20
CA HIS A 29 4.53 18.57 6.36
C HIS A 29 3.25 17.73 6.20
N LEU A 30 3.21 16.86 5.18
CA LEU A 30 2.10 15.91 5.01
C LEU A 30 1.93 14.96 6.20
N GLU A 31 3.04 14.56 6.84
CA GLU A 31 3.00 13.80 8.09
C GLU A 31 2.34 14.58 9.23
N GLN A 32 2.63 15.88 9.38
CA GLN A 32 2.06 16.72 10.42
C GLN A 32 0.57 17.00 10.21
N LEU A 33 0.08 16.93 8.98
CA LEU A 33 -1.34 17.05 8.64
C LEU A 33 -2.14 15.79 8.99
N GLN A 34 -1.48 14.72 9.42
CA GLN A 34 -2.16 13.56 9.99
C GLN A 34 -2.73 13.89 11.36
N GLY A 35 -3.94 13.44 11.59
CA GLY A 35 -4.64 13.53 12.86
C GLY A 35 -5.49 12.29 13.11
N PRO A 36 -6.26 12.28 14.22
CA PRO A 36 -7.05 11.12 14.65
C PRO A 36 -8.09 10.64 13.62
N ASN A 37 -8.53 11.53 12.73
CA ASN A 37 -9.59 11.26 11.74
C ASN A 37 -9.04 10.79 10.38
N ASN A 38 -7.72 10.87 10.15
CA ASN A 38 -7.04 10.44 8.92
C ASN A 38 -5.70 9.74 9.23
N PRO A 39 -5.69 8.75 10.15
CA PRO A 39 -4.47 8.03 10.48
C PRO A 39 -3.90 7.35 9.22
N ASN A 40 -2.58 7.39 9.04
CA ASN A 40 -1.84 6.76 7.94
C ASN A 40 -2.07 7.38 6.54
N SER A 41 -2.66 8.58 6.44
CA SER A 41 -2.86 9.25 5.15
C SER A 41 -1.57 9.50 4.35
N LEU A 42 -0.41 9.60 5.01
CA LEU A 42 0.91 9.72 4.36
C LEU A 42 1.37 8.41 3.75
N GLU A 43 1.20 7.30 4.46
CA GLU A 43 1.51 5.96 3.96
C GLU A 43 0.64 5.64 2.74
N LEU A 44 -0.63 6.05 2.79
CA LEU A 44 -1.54 5.98 1.66
C LEU A 44 -1.04 6.80 0.45
N LEU A 45 -0.73 8.08 0.65
CA LEU A 45 -0.25 8.95 -0.43
C LEU A 45 1.06 8.41 -1.04
N ALA A 46 1.96 7.88 -0.21
CA ALA A 46 3.19 7.24 -0.65
C ALA A 46 2.93 5.98 -1.48
N SER A 47 2.00 5.12 -1.04
CA SER A 47 1.65 3.89 -1.74
C SER A 47 1.01 4.17 -3.10
N LEU A 48 0.05 5.10 -3.14
CA LEU A 48 -0.60 5.55 -4.37
C LEU A 48 0.41 6.11 -5.36
N PHE A 49 1.34 6.95 -4.89
CA PHE A 49 2.40 7.49 -5.74
C PHE A 49 3.26 6.39 -6.37
N LEU A 50 3.69 5.40 -5.59
CA LEU A 50 4.57 4.33 -6.08
C LEU A 50 3.86 3.41 -7.07
N ARG A 51 2.59 3.07 -6.81
CA ARG A 51 1.74 2.33 -7.76
C ARG A 51 1.54 3.12 -9.06
N ASP A 52 1.18 4.39 -8.96
CA ASP A 52 1.00 5.26 -10.12
C ASP A 52 2.31 5.40 -10.91
N SER A 53 3.46 5.42 -10.24
CA SER A 53 4.77 5.48 -10.87
C SER A 53 5.04 4.25 -11.75
N VAL A 54 4.83 3.04 -11.21
CA VAL A 54 4.99 1.79 -11.97
C VAL A 54 4.07 1.76 -13.18
N ASN A 55 2.80 2.11 -13.00
CA ASN A 55 1.81 2.13 -14.07
C ASN A 55 2.15 3.13 -15.18
N ASN A 56 2.59 4.34 -14.81
CA ASN A 56 3.00 5.35 -15.77
C ASN A 56 4.25 4.93 -16.53
N ILE A 57 5.24 4.34 -15.86
CA ILE A 57 6.45 3.83 -16.51
C ILE A 57 6.12 2.74 -17.52
N ILE A 58 5.25 1.78 -17.18
CA ILE A 58 4.81 0.74 -18.12
C ILE A 58 4.12 1.36 -19.34
N LYS A 59 3.26 2.37 -19.14
CA LYS A 59 2.61 3.09 -20.26
C LYS A 59 3.63 3.81 -21.13
N ILE A 60 4.62 4.46 -20.53
CA ILE A 60 5.73 5.12 -21.23
C ILE A 60 6.52 4.11 -22.05
N GLU A 61 6.88 2.96 -21.47
CA GLU A 61 7.60 1.88 -22.17
C GLU A 61 6.81 1.33 -23.36
N ARG A 62 5.50 1.13 -23.22
CA ARG A 62 4.66 0.70 -24.35
C ARG A 62 4.65 1.74 -25.47
N LYS A 63 4.52 3.03 -25.13
CA LYS A 63 4.45 4.12 -26.11
C LYS A 63 5.78 4.40 -26.80
N ILE A 64 6.91 4.28 -26.11
CA ILE A 64 8.23 4.48 -26.75
C ILE A 64 8.59 3.32 -27.69
N ASN A 65 8.00 2.14 -27.48
CA ASN A 65 8.19 0.97 -28.35
C ASN A 65 7.12 0.83 -29.44
N SER A 66 6.16 1.77 -29.56
CA SER A 66 5.16 1.76 -30.64
C SER A 66 5.71 2.38 -31.92
N SER A 67 5.13 2.01 -33.07
CA SER A 67 5.44 2.66 -34.35
C SER A 67 4.12 3.14 -35.01
N PRO A 68 3.92 4.46 -35.17
CA PRO A 68 4.80 5.56 -34.76
C PRO A 68 4.84 5.74 -33.23
N VAL A 69 5.87 6.44 -32.75
CA VAL A 69 6.01 6.82 -31.34
C VAL A 69 5.16 8.06 -31.06
N ASP A 70 4.38 8.03 -29.98
CA ASP A 70 3.52 9.14 -29.55
C ASP A 70 4.18 9.92 -28.40
N PHE A 71 5.12 10.81 -28.77
CA PHE A 71 5.89 11.61 -27.82
C PHE A 71 5.03 12.57 -26.98
N SER A 72 3.98 13.14 -27.56
CA SER A 72 3.07 14.05 -26.83
C SER A 72 2.38 13.35 -25.67
N SER A 73 1.90 12.11 -25.87
CA SER A 73 1.35 11.34 -24.76
C SER A 73 2.39 10.95 -23.72
N ILE A 74 3.61 10.63 -24.13
CA ILE A 74 4.71 10.31 -23.20
C ILE A 74 5.03 11.52 -22.32
N GLU A 75 5.15 12.70 -22.93
CA GLU A 75 5.39 13.95 -22.22
C GLU A 75 4.31 14.22 -21.16
N ARG A 76 3.03 14.04 -21.50
CA ARG A 76 1.93 14.20 -20.54
C ARG A 76 2.04 13.26 -19.34
N LEU A 77 2.41 11.99 -19.57
CA LEU A 77 2.61 11.01 -18.50
C LEU A 77 3.79 11.40 -17.59
N ILE A 78 4.87 11.90 -18.17
CA ILE A 78 6.04 12.37 -17.41
C ILE A 78 5.68 13.59 -16.54
N GLN A 79 4.98 14.58 -17.10
CA GLN A 79 4.56 15.78 -16.36
C GLN A 79 3.58 15.45 -15.23
N GLU A 80 2.63 14.54 -15.47
CA GLU A 80 1.71 14.06 -14.44
C GLU A 80 2.48 13.39 -13.29
N LEU A 81 3.40 12.49 -13.62
CA LEU A 81 4.17 11.78 -12.60
C LEU A 81 5.11 12.71 -11.84
N ARG A 82 5.65 13.73 -12.51
CA ARG A 82 6.49 14.76 -11.88
C ARG A 82 5.69 15.57 -10.86
N ALA A 83 4.51 16.03 -11.23
CA ALA A 83 3.63 16.76 -10.32
C ALA A 83 3.28 15.92 -9.08
N LYS A 84 3.02 14.61 -9.25
CA LYS A 84 2.79 13.69 -8.13
C LYS A 84 4.04 13.51 -7.25
N SER A 85 5.22 13.41 -7.86
CA SER A 85 6.49 13.26 -7.12
C SER A 85 6.81 14.49 -6.27
N SER A 86 6.53 15.70 -6.77
CA SER A 86 6.67 16.93 -5.99
C SER A 86 5.67 16.98 -4.84
N ARG A 87 4.43 16.56 -5.07
CA ARG A 87 3.38 16.54 -4.03
C ARG A 87 3.72 15.62 -2.86
N ILE A 88 4.36 14.48 -3.11
CA ILE A 88 4.81 13.56 -2.05
C ILE A 88 6.20 13.93 -1.51
N GLY A 89 6.80 15.03 -1.95
CA GLY A 89 8.12 15.44 -1.48
C GLY A 89 9.24 14.47 -1.85
N ALA A 90 9.21 13.89 -3.06
CA ALA A 90 10.23 12.99 -3.59
C ALA A 90 11.10 13.70 -4.66
N PRO A 91 12.01 14.61 -4.28
CA PRO A 91 12.71 15.48 -5.23
C PRO A 91 13.64 14.71 -6.19
N ARG A 92 14.32 13.66 -5.73
CA ARG A 92 15.18 12.83 -6.59
C ARG A 92 14.39 12.14 -7.72
N VAL A 93 13.15 11.70 -7.45
CA VAL A 93 12.28 11.15 -8.50
C VAL A 93 11.88 12.23 -9.49
N SER A 94 11.57 13.44 -9.02
CA SER A 94 11.31 14.60 -9.88
C SER A 94 12.51 14.93 -10.78
N ASP A 95 13.74 14.84 -10.26
CA ASP A 95 14.96 15.09 -11.03
C ASP A 95 15.19 14.03 -12.12
N LYS A 96 14.96 12.75 -11.78
CA LYS A 96 15.03 11.67 -12.78
C LYS A 96 13.95 11.81 -13.84
N LEU A 97 12.74 12.24 -13.48
CA LEU A 97 11.66 12.53 -14.45
C LEU A 97 12.03 13.69 -15.38
N TYR A 98 12.71 14.71 -14.87
CA TYR A 98 13.22 15.80 -15.70
C TYR A 98 14.27 15.30 -16.71
N ALA A 99 15.17 14.39 -16.30
CA ALA A 99 16.13 13.76 -17.21
C ALA A 99 15.44 12.93 -18.30
N VAL A 100 14.40 12.15 -17.95
CA VAL A 100 13.59 11.40 -18.91
C VAL A 100 12.90 12.34 -19.90
N TRP A 101 12.33 13.44 -19.41
CA TRP A 101 11.68 14.45 -20.26
C TRP A 101 12.65 15.11 -21.24
N ASN A 102 13.85 15.51 -20.80
CA ASN A 102 14.86 16.12 -21.67
C ASN A 102 15.34 15.19 -22.79
N ASN A 103 15.20 13.88 -22.62
CA ASN A 103 15.57 12.86 -23.60
C ASN A 103 14.36 12.37 -24.42
N CYS A 104 13.17 12.96 -24.27
CA CYS A 104 11.93 12.50 -24.89
C CYS A 104 11.76 12.99 -26.33
N ASN A 105 12.69 12.61 -27.22
CA ASN A 105 12.77 13.09 -28.59
C ASN A 105 13.07 11.93 -29.55
N GLU A 106 12.78 12.11 -30.85
CA GLU A 106 13.00 11.10 -31.89
C GLU A 106 14.47 10.67 -32.03
N ASP A 107 15.41 11.60 -31.85
CA ASP A 107 16.84 11.34 -32.01
C ASP A 107 17.51 10.72 -30.77
N THR A 108 16.79 10.59 -29.65
CA THR A 108 17.37 10.27 -28.33
C THR A 108 16.74 9.05 -27.66
N VAL A 109 16.13 8.13 -28.43
CA VAL A 109 15.43 6.95 -27.90
C VAL A 109 16.29 6.09 -26.97
N GLU A 110 17.57 5.88 -27.27
CA GLU A 110 18.45 5.10 -26.38
C GLU A 110 18.79 5.84 -25.09
N SER A 111 19.04 7.16 -25.16
CA SER A 111 19.21 8.01 -23.96
C SER A 111 17.94 8.08 -23.13
N PHE A 112 16.77 8.11 -23.77
CA PHE A 112 15.46 8.06 -23.11
C PHE A 112 15.31 6.75 -22.31
N LYS A 113 15.59 5.61 -22.94
CA LYS A 113 15.53 4.30 -22.28
C LYS A 113 16.50 4.23 -21.10
N ALA A 114 17.72 4.73 -21.24
CA ALA A 114 18.69 4.77 -20.16
C ALA A 114 18.18 5.61 -18.97
N SER A 115 17.69 6.83 -19.21
CA SER A 115 17.10 7.66 -18.15
C SER A 115 15.86 7.03 -17.52
N LEU A 116 15.06 6.29 -18.29
CA LEU A 116 13.89 5.58 -17.78
C LEU A 116 14.29 4.43 -16.85
N GLN A 117 15.41 3.74 -17.11
CA GLN A 117 15.96 2.74 -16.19
C GLN A 117 16.47 3.39 -14.89
N GLU A 118 17.13 4.54 -14.98
CA GLU A 118 17.55 5.27 -13.78
C GLU A 118 16.36 5.73 -12.93
N LEU A 119 15.27 6.16 -13.57
CA LEU A 119 14.02 6.50 -12.89
C LEU A 119 13.43 5.28 -12.15
N LYS A 120 13.43 4.10 -12.76
CA LYS A 120 12.97 2.85 -12.13
C LYS A 120 13.75 2.53 -10.86
N LEU A 121 15.09 2.57 -10.95
CA LEU A 121 15.97 2.32 -9.80
C LEU A 121 15.74 3.32 -8.66
N GLU A 122 15.49 4.59 -9.00
CA GLU A 122 15.21 5.62 -8.00
C GLU A 122 13.85 5.38 -7.31
N ILE A 123 12.82 4.97 -8.05
CA ILE A 123 11.51 4.62 -7.49
C ILE A 123 11.61 3.40 -6.57
N GLU A 124 12.39 2.37 -6.95
CA GLU A 124 12.67 1.21 -6.10
C GLU A 124 13.39 1.61 -4.80
N THR A 125 14.39 2.48 -4.90
CA THR A 125 15.12 3.02 -3.76
C THR A 125 14.20 3.79 -2.81
N LEU A 126 13.37 4.67 -3.35
CA LEU A 126 12.38 5.42 -2.58
C LEU A 126 11.38 4.48 -1.91
N SER A 127 10.90 3.46 -2.62
CA SER A 127 10.01 2.42 -2.10
C SER A 127 10.61 1.70 -0.88
N LEU A 128 11.86 1.27 -0.96
CA LEU A 128 12.55 0.59 0.16
C LEU A 128 12.73 1.51 1.37
N LYS A 129 13.03 2.78 1.13
CA LYS A 129 13.22 3.78 2.18
C LYS A 129 11.90 4.15 2.88
N LEU A 130 10.83 4.31 2.11
CA LEU A 130 9.48 4.51 2.66
C LEU A 130 9.01 3.27 3.42
N ALA A 131 9.26 2.07 2.91
CA ALA A 131 8.98 0.83 3.62
C ALA A 131 9.73 0.75 4.97
N THR A 132 10.99 1.18 5.01
CA THR A 132 11.78 1.25 6.25
C THR A 132 11.24 2.29 7.23
N TYR A 133 10.86 3.46 6.70
CA TYR A 133 10.25 4.56 7.45
C TYR A 133 8.92 4.15 8.09
N PHE A 134 8.05 3.51 7.31
CA PHE A 134 6.76 3.01 7.77
C PHE A 134 6.88 1.74 8.60
N ALA A 135 7.91 0.89 8.39
CA ALA A 135 8.16 -0.25 9.27
C ALA A 135 8.53 0.15 10.69
N GLY A 136 9.14 1.33 10.88
CA GLY A 136 9.30 1.96 12.21
C GLY A 136 7.99 2.44 12.84
N THR A 137 6.87 2.39 12.12
CA THR A 137 5.53 2.89 12.53
C THR A 137 4.35 1.92 12.29
N VAL A 138 4.56 0.75 11.66
CA VAL A 138 3.75 -0.50 11.49
C VAL A 138 3.58 -0.96 10.02
N ASP A 139 4.04 -2.19 9.75
CA ASP A 139 3.66 -3.23 8.76
C ASP A 139 3.65 -2.96 7.22
N SER A 140 4.86 -3.05 6.64
CA SER A 140 5.30 -2.80 5.25
C SER A 140 4.78 -3.76 4.14
N HIS A 141 3.91 -4.73 4.44
CA HIS A 141 3.53 -5.77 3.48
C HIS A 141 2.35 -5.45 2.54
N PHE A 142 1.52 -4.44 2.86
CA PHE A 142 0.46 -3.97 1.95
C PHE A 142 1.05 -3.45 0.63
N PHE A 143 2.22 -2.82 0.73
CA PHE A 143 2.95 -2.19 -0.36
C PHE A 143 3.35 -3.14 -1.50
N ARG A 144 3.58 -4.43 -1.21
CA ARG A 144 4.02 -5.43 -2.21
C ARG A 144 2.87 -6.04 -3.01
N VAL A 145 1.63 -5.95 -2.51
CA VAL A 145 0.44 -6.52 -3.17
C VAL A 145 -0.02 -5.61 -4.31
N GLU A 146 0.01 -4.29 -4.12
CA GLU A 146 -0.33 -3.32 -5.18
C GLU A 146 0.67 -3.31 -6.34
N GLN A 147 1.96 -3.59 -6.12
CA GLN A 147 2.97 -3.60 -7.19
C GLN A 147 2.80 -4.74 -8.21
N ARG A 148 2.02 -5.78 -7.92
CA ARG A 148 1.85 -6.95 -8.80
C ARG A 148 0.61 -6.91 -9.70
N GLN A 149 -0.23 -5.88 -9.61
CA GLN A 149 -1.52 -5.88 -10.30
C GLN A 149 -1.46 -5.16 -11.65
N SER A 150 -2.12 -5.75 -12.65
CA SER A 150 -2.23 -5.21 -14.01
C SER A 150 -3.17 -4.00 -14.03
N PRO A 151 -3.03 -3.05 -14.97
CA PRO A 151 -3.98 -1.95 -15.17
C PRO A 151 -5.45 -2.37 -15.38
N ASP A 152 -5.71 -3.62 -15.78
CA ASP A 152 -7.06 -4.18 -15.94
C ASP A 152 -7.67 -4.72 -14.63
N ASP A 153 -6.89 -4.78 -13.54
CA ASP A 153 -7.28 -5.37 -12.24
C ASP A 153 -7.86 -4.35 -11.24
N GLN A 154 -8.30 -3.18 -11.71
CA GLN A 154 -8.77 -2.08 -10.85
C GLN A 154 -9.98 -2.46 -9.95
N ASP A 155 -10.69 -3.52 -10.31
CA ASP A 155 -11.81 -4.14 -9.59
C ASP A 155 -11.39 -5.24 -8.59
N VAL A 156 -10.16 -5.79 -8.73
CA VAL A 156 -9.70 -6.98 -7.97
C VAL A 156 -9.41 -6.62 -6.53
N LEU A 157 -8.81 -5.45 -6.27
CA LEU A 157 -8.50 -5.02 -4.90
C LEU A 157 -9.78 -4.62 -4.13
N GLU A 158 -10.73 -3.95 -4.80
CA GLU A 158 -12.05 -3.63 -4.23
C GLU A 158 -12.80 -4.91 -3.83
N LYS A 159 -12.82 -5.89 -4.74
CA LYS A 159 -13.38 -7.23 -4.49
C LYS A 159 -12.60 -7.97 -3.40
N ALA A 160 -11.27 -7.91 -3.38
CA ALA A 160 -10.43 -8.59 -2.40
C ALA A 160 -10.62 -8.02 -0.98
N ILE A 161 -10.76 -6.70 -0.84
CA ILE A 161 -11.02 -6.04 0.44
C ILE A 161 -12.46 -6.32 0.92
N SER A 162 -13.45 -6.20 0.03
CA SER A 162 -14.85 -6.52 0.37
C SER A 162 -15.01 -7.99 0.77
N LEU A 163 -14.31 -8.88 0.07
CA LEU A 163 -14.24 -10.30 0.38
C LEU A 163 -13.52 -10.54 1.71
N LEU A 164 -12.40 -9.86 1.99
CA LEU A 164 -11.73 -9.90 3.29
C LEU A 164 -12.68 -9.52 4.42
N TYR A 165 -13.46 -8.45 4.28
CA TYR A 165 -14.34 -7.97 5.34
C TYR A 165 -15.45 -8.98 5.63
N THR A 166 -16.09 -9.47 4.57
CA THR A 166 -17.17 -10.46 4.66
C THR A 166 -16.65 -11.77 5.25
N ASP A 167 -15.53 -12.27 4.72
CA ASP A 167 -14.94 -13.53 5.15
C ASP A 167 -14.38 -13.46 6.57
N SER A 168 -13.72 -12.37 6.94
CA SER A 168 -13.17 -12.21 8.29
C SER A 168 -14.27 -12.15 9.34
N MET A 169 -15.38 -11.46 9.05
CA MET A 169 -16.53 -11.42 9.94
C MET A 169 -17.20 -12.79 10.05
N ASN A 170 -17.44 -13.47 8.94
CA ASN A 170 -18.05 -14.80 8.95
C ASN A 170 -17.19 -15.84 9.68
N ILE A 171 -15.88 -15.84 9.41
CA ILE A 171 -14.93 -16.76 10.03
C ILE A 171 -14.82 -16.49 11.54
N THR A 172 -14.64 -15.24 11.96
CA THR A 172 -14.50 -14.91 13.38
C THR A 172 -15.77 -15.20 14.18
N ASN A 173 -16.96 -14.92 13.62
CA ASN A 173 -18.25 -15.25 14.24
C ASN A 173 -18.45 -16.77 14.36
N ASN A 174 -18.06 -17.54 13.34
CA ASN A 174 -18.17 -19.00 13.40
C ASN A 174 -17.25 -19.61 14.46
N ILE A 175 -16.01 -19.10 14.56
CA ILE A 175 -15.08 -19.51 15.62
C ILE A 175 -15.63 -19.14 17.01
N GLU A 176 -16.18 -17.94 17.17
CA GLU A 176 -16.77 -17.48 18.43
C GLU A 176 -17.92 -18.41 18.86
N GLN A 177 -18.86 -18.69 17.96
CA GLN A 177 -19.96 -19.63 18.20
C GLN A 177 -19.46 -21.03 18.57
N GLN A 178 -18.42 -21.54 17.89
CA GLN A 178 -17.85 -22.84 18.23
C GLN A 178 -17.20 -22.89 19.61
N LEU A 179 -16.59 -21.79 20.06
CA LEU A 179 -15.99 -21.69 21.39
C LEU A 179 -17.03 -21.52 22.51
N GLU A 180 -18.29 -21.23 22.17
CA GLU A 180 -19.42 -21.15 23.10
C GLU A 180 -20.18 -22.48 23.25
N ASN A 181 -19.95 -23.44 22.36
CA ASN A 181 -20.58 -24.76 22.42
C ASN A 181 -20.04 -25.60 23.59
N ASP A 182 -20.91 -26.48 24.15
CA ASP A 182 -20.53 -27.43 25.21
C ASP A 182 -19.38 -28.35 24.81
N SER A 183 -19.35 -28.76 23.52
CA SER A 183 -18.24 -29.49 22.92
C SER A 183 -17.61 -28.65 21.81
N VAL A 184 -16.36 -28.25 22.00
CA VAL A 184 -15.61 -27.42 21.05
C VAL A 184 -14.89 -28.29 20.02
N ASP A 185 -15.13 -28.05 18.74
CA ASP A 185 -14.38 -28.67 17.65
C ASP A 185 -13.16 -27.81 17.25
N PHE A 186 -12.06 -28.00 17.98
CA PHE A 186 -10.81 -27.29 17.70
C PHE A 186 -10.26 -27.55 16.29
N THR A 187 -10.58 -28.69 15.67
CA THR A 187 -10.12 -29.00 14.30
C THR A 187 -10.83 -28.10 13.29
N ALA A 188 -12.14 -27.91 13.44
CA ALA A 188 -12.91 -26.99 12.63
C ALA A 188 -12.44 -25.54 12.83
N ILE A 189 -12.21 -25.11 14.07
CA ILE A 189 -11.66 -23.77 14.38
C ILE A 189 -10.30 -23.57 13.70
N MET A 190 -9.36 -24.51 13.85
CA MET A 190 -8.04 -24.38 13.24
C MET A 190 -8.10 -24.29 11.71
N ARG A 191 -9.03 -25.00 11.07
CA ARG A 191 -9.26 -24.89 9.62
C ARG A 191 -9.73 -23.47 9.25
N LEU A 192 -10.69 -22.91 9.98
CA LEU A 192 -11.18 -21.56 9.75
C LEU A 192 -10.08 -20.50 9.94
N VAL A 193 -9.27 -20.61 11.00
CA VAL A 193 -8.16 -19.68 11.26
C VAL A 193 -7.10 -19.75 10.17
N LYS A 194 -6.78 -20.96 9.65
CA LYS A 194 -5.87 -21.12 8.50
C LYS A 194 -6.42 -20.47 7.23
N GLN A 195 -7.72 -20.63 6.95
CA GLN A 195 -8.37 -19.98 5.80
C GLN A 195 -8.31 -18.45 5.92
N LEU A 196 -8.60 -17.91 7.10
CA LEU A 196 -8.47 -16.47 7.36
C LEU A 196 -7.04 -15.99 7.11
N ARG A 197 -6.04 -16.73 7.61
CA ARG A 197 -4.62 -16.39 7.45
C ARG A 197 -4.20 -16.36 5.99
N GLU A 198 -4.67 -17.30 5.17
CA GLU A 198 -4.39 -17.30 3.73
C GLU A 198 -4.96 -16.05 3.04
N LYS A 199 -6.21 -15.70 3.37
CA LYS A 199 -6.90 -14.53 2.81
C LYS A 199 -6.23 -13.21 3.24
N CYS A 200 -5.86 -13.09 4.52
CA CYS A 200 -5.14 -11.94 5.07
C CYS A 200 -3.70 -11.83 4.54
N GLY A 201 -3.02 -12.96 4.31
CA GLY A 201 -1.66 -12.98 3.77
C GLY A 201 -1.56 -12.41 2.36
N ARG A 202 -2.60 -12.60 1.54
CA ARG A 202 -2.70 -12.00 0.19
C ARG A 202 -2.77 -10.47 0.21
N LEU A 203 -3.14 -9.87 1.34
CA LEU A 203 -3.26 -8.43 1.53
C LEU A 203 -2.16 -7.86 2.44
N GLY A 204 -1.15 -8.67 2.77
CA GLY A 204 -0.03 -8.23 3.59
C GLY A 204 -0.39 -7.89 5.03
N ALA A 205 -1.51 -8.41 5.56
CA ALA A 205 -1.96 -8.16 6.92
C ALA A 205 -1.18 -8.99 7.95
N GLN A 206 0.12 -8.71 8.13
CA GLN A 206 1.01 -9.52 8.94
C GLN A 206 0.63 -9.52 10.42
N LYS A 207 0.22 -8.39 11.01
CA LYS A 207 -0.32 -8.40 12.38
C LYS A 207 -1.54 -9.32 12.56
N VAL A 208 -2.46 -9.35 11.59
CA VAL A 208 -3.59 -10.28 11.59
C VAL A 208 -3.08 -11.73 11.50
N MET A 209 -2.04 -11.99 10.69
CA MET A 209 -1.40 -13.32 10.62
C MET A 209 -0.75 -13.73 11.95
N GLU A 210 -0.08 -12.81 12.66
CA GLU A 210 0.53 -13.07 13.96
C GLU A 210 -0.52 -13.42 15.02
N LYS A 211 -1.61 -12.66 15.09
CA LYS A 211 -2.74 -12.96 16.00
C LYS A 211 -3.42 -14.28 15.63
N ALA A 212 -3.54 -14.59 14.34
CA ALA A 212 -4.06 -15.87 13.87
C ALA A 212 -3.17 -17.06 14.27
N ILE A 213 -1.83 -16.90 14.24
CA ILE A 213 -0.88 -17.92 14.71
C ILE A 213 -1.03 -18.14 16.22
N ALA A 214 -1.17 -17.06 17.00
CA ALA A 214 -1.39 -17.18 18.45
C ALA A 214 -2.69 -17.94 18.76
N LEU A 215 -3.77 -17.67 18.01
CA LEU A 215 -5.02 -18.41 18.13
C LEU A 215 -4.84 -19.90 17.76
N LEU A 216 -4.12 -20.22 16.68
CA LEU A 216 -3.82 -21.60 16.30
C LEU A 216 -3.07 -22.36 17.40
N GLY A 217 -2.09 -21.73 18.04
CA GLY A 217 -1.36 -22.33 19.16
C GLY A 217 -2.29 -22.71 20.30
N ASN A 218 -3.13 -21.78 20.74
CA ASN A 218 -4.09 -22.03 21.83
C ASN A 218 -5.14 -23.09 21.48
N CYS A 219 -5.58 -23.15 20.21
CA CYS A 219 -6.49 -24.19 19.74
C CYS A 219 -5.81 -25.56 19.68
N SER A 220 -4.52 -25.64 19.34
CA SER A 220 -3.77 -26.91 19.32
C SER A 220 -3.56 -27.51 20.71
N GLU A 221 -3.57 -26.67 21.75
CA GLU A 221 -3.55 -27.07 23.15
C GLU A 221 -4.96 -27.36 23.72
N CYS A 222 -6.01 -27.26 22.90
CA CYS A 222 -7.42 -27.41 23.31
C CYS A 222 -7.85 -26.50 24.48
N HIS A 223 -7.22 -25.33 24.63
CA HIS A 223 -7.53 -24.38 25.70
C HIS A 223 -8.64 -23.39 25.28
N VAL A 224 -9.87 -23.62 25.73
CA VAL A 224 -11.05 -22.80 25.38
C VAL A 224 -10.86 -21.33 25.75
N GLU A 225 -10.57 -21.02 27.02
CA GLU A 225 -10.50 -19.63 27.48
C GLU A 225 -9.32 -18.84 26.86
N ARG A 226 -8.16 -19.49 26.65
CA ARG A 226 -7.04 -18.86 25.93
C ARG A 226 -7.35 -18.64 24.45
N SER A 227 -8.10 -19.56 23.84
CA SER A 227 -8.57 -19.43 22.46
C SER A 227 -9.56 -18.27 22.33
N LYS A 228 -10.51 -18.13 23.27
CA LYS A 228 -11.43 -16.98 23.32
C LYS A 228 -10.69 -15.66 23.46
N ALA A 229 -9.75 -15.55 24.41
CA ALA A 229 -8.94 -14.34 24.58
C ALA A 229 -8.15 -13.99 23.29
N SER A 230 -7.54 -15.00 22.65
CA SER A 230 -6.77 -14.79 21.42
C SER A 230 -7.65 -14.46 20.21
N LEU A 231 -8.87 -14.99 20.16
CA LEU A 231 -9.87 -14.62 19.16
C LEU A 231 -10.27 -13.15 19.32
N GLN A 232 -10.45 -12.65 20.54
CA GLN A 232 -10.75 -11.22 20.75
C GLN A 232 -9.60 -10.33 20.28
N MET A 233 -8.35 -10.72 20.56
CA MET A 233 -7.19 -10.00 20.04
C MET A 233 -7.11 -10.02 18.51
N LEU A 234 -7.47 -11.13 17.88
CA LEU A 234 -7.55 -11.25 16.43
C LEU A 234 -8.67 -10.37 15.84
N LYS A 235 -9.87 -10.37 16.44
CA LYS A 235 -10.99 -9.51 16.03
C LYS A 235 -10.61 -8.03 16.10
N LEU A 236 -9.97 -7.61 17.19
CA LEU A 236 -9.51 -6.22 17.36
C LEU A 236 -8.52 -5.80 16.26
N GLU A 237 -7.57 -6.67 15.90
CA GLU A 237 -6.59 -6.38 14.85
C GLU A 237 -7.26 -6.34 13.46
N ILE A 238 -8.26 -7.19 13.20
CA ILE A 238 -9.05 -7.16 11.96
C ILE A 238 -9.84 -5.84 11.87
N GLU A 239 -10.48 -5.39 12.94
CA GLU A 239 -11.17 -4.09 12.95
C GLU A 239 -10.20 -2.92 12.78
N THR A 240 -9.00 -3.02 13.37
CA THR A 240 -7.93 -2.03 13.15
C THR A 240 -7.52 -2.00 11.68
N LEU A 241 -7.36 -3.15 11.03
CA LEU A 241 -7.06 -3.24 9.61
C LEU A 241 -8.21 -2.67 8.75
N LYS A 242 -9.48 -2.97 9.08
CA LYS A 242 -10.65 -2.42 8.40
C LYS A 242 -10.68 -0.90 8.49
N ALA A 243 -10.54 -0.34 9.69
CA ALA A 243 -10.49 1.11 9.91
C ALA A 243 -9.36 1.79 9.14
N LYS A 244 -8.23 1.09 8.93
CA LYS A 244 -7.13 1.58 8.08
C LYS A 244 -7.45 1.56 6.59
N LEU A 245 -8.24 0.60 6.14
CA LEU A 245 -8.61 0.37 4.74
C LEU A 245 -9.90 1.13 4.32
N ASP A 246 -10.76 1.52 5.25
CA ASP A 246 -12.00 2.26 4.96
C ASP A 246 -11.76 3.62 4.26
N PRO A 247 -10.81 4.47 4.72
CA PRO A 247 -10.49 5.73 4.03
C PRO A 247 -9.95 5.50 2.61
N TYR A 248 -9.17 4.43 2.40
CA TYR A 248 -8.69 4.00 1.07
C TYR A 248 -9.88 3.72 0.15
N PHE A 249 -10.87 2.97 0.64
CA PHE A 249 -12.05 2.59 -0.15
C PHE A 249 -12.90 3.79 -0.55
N GLN A 250 -13.12 4.75 0.37
CA GLN A 250 -13.89 5.96 0.09
C GLN A 250 -13.22 6.82 -0.99
N LEU A 251 -11.89 6.97 -0.95
CA LEU A 251 -11.16 7.78 -1.92
C LEU A 251 -11.06 7.11 -3.30
N VAL A 252 -10.86 5.79 -3.36
CA VAL A 252 -10.91 5.04 -4.64
C VAL A 252 -12.28 5.17 -5.29
N ARG A 253 -13.36 5.10 -4.51
CA ARG A 253 -14.73 5.30 -4.99
C ARG A 253 -14.99 6.73 -5.47
N GLN A 254 -14.47 7.74 -4.76
CA GLN A 254 -14.60 9.15 -5.17
C GLN A 254 -13.80 9.47 -6.43
N ALA A 255 -12.57 8.96 -6.57
CA ALA A 255 -11.75 9.12 -7.76
C ALA A 255 -12.41 8.47 -9.01
N ARG A 256 -13.14 7.36 -8.82
CA ARG A 256 -13.95 6.73 -9.88
C ARG A 256 -15.10 7.62 -10.34
N LEU A 257 -15.89 8.14 -9.39
CA LEU A 257 -17.01 9.03 -9.70
C LEU A 257 -16.53 10.31 -10.41
N ALA A 258 -15.36 10.84 -10.03
CA ALA A 258 -14.76 11.99 -10.71
C ALA A 258 -14.33 11.69 -12.17
N ASN A 259 -13.83 10.48 -12.43
CA ASN A 259 -13.43 10.04 -13.78
C ASN A 259 -14.62 9.69 -14.69
N GLU A 260 -15.73 9.19 -14.12
CA GLU A 260 -16.96 8.91 -14.87
C GLU A 260 -17.72 10.20 -15.24
N VAL A 261 -17.69 11.21 -14.37
CA VAL A 261 -18.31 12.54 -14.63
C VAL A 261 -17.47 13.40 -15.60
N GLY A 262 -16.15 13.16 -15.69
CA GLY A 262 -15.27 13.82 -16.66
C GLY A 262 -15.36 13.29 -18.09
N ALA A 263 -16.06 12.17 -18.32
CA ALA A 263 -16.31 11.58 -19.63
C ALA A 263 -17.65 12.03 -20.23
N GLY A 264 -17.97 13.33 -20.12
CA GLY A 264 -19.04 13.95 -20.91
C GLY A 264 -18.65 13.96 -22.39
N PRO A 265 -19.58 13.71 -23.33
CA PRO A 265 -19.24 13.62 -24.74
C PRO A 265 -18.65 14.95 -25.23
N PRO A 266 -17.61 14.93 -26.08
CA PRO A 266 -17.04 16.16 -26.61
C PRO A 266 -18.11 16.90 -27.43
N GLN A 267 -18.34 18.17 -27.07
CA GLN A 267 -19.05 19.12 -27.93
C GLN A 267 -18.16 19.57 -29.08
#